data_AF-H0FYZ5-F1
#
_entry.id   AF-H0FYZ5-F1
#
_cell.length_a   1.000
_cell.length_b   1.000
_cell.length_c   1.000
_cell.angle_alpha   90.00
_cell.angle_beta   90.00
_cell.angle_gamma   90.00
#
_symmetry.space_group_name_H-M   'P 1'
#
loop_
_entity.id
_entity.type
_entity.pdbx_description
1 polymer ?
#
loop_
_entity_poly.entity_id
_entity_poly.type
_entity_poly.pdbx_seq_one_letter_code
_entity_poly.pdbx_strand_id
1 'polypeptide(L)'
;MNINGTNVANKLIGTNLADTIRGYDGSDSIWGNAGDDYLDGGLGNDFLYGGLGNDFFKAGAGDDYAEGGDGNDSFDGGAGADTLIGGLGNDIFSGEDGNDIINGGDGHDHILGDAGHDQIYGGAGEEYIDGGAGDDIIYAGSGNDGFNNRIDPATGKLTQQAVGGGAGNDTIYGEEGNDALKGQSGNDRVYGGIGDDIVDGGDGNNYLDGGDGNDVLDSEGGIDEARGGNGNDRIAAGAGNDLAFGDAGDDILSGEAGDDVLNGGLGNDLVIAAEGNDTLRGDAGRDALLGDAGSDILWGGADADRFVFKGAGSLVGRDSVMDFQDGTDLLVLENLGIKQYSSSGAAGTIFAYDDASGDVMLKGYDSTGNALSIHVDDPTNTLAASHFSSADFLFA
;
A
#
# COMPACT_ATOMS: atom_id res chain seq x y z
N MET A 1 26.46 6.95 39.48
CA MET A 1 27.45 6.07 40.13
C MET A 1 28.08 5.15 39.09
N ASN A 2 29.26 4.57 39.33
CA ASN A 2 29.79 3.51 38.45
C ASN A 2 29.67 2.16 39.16
N ILE A 3 28.99 1.20 38.56
CA ILE A 3 28.81 -0.17 39.06
C ILE A 3 29.33 -1.11 37.97
N ASN A 4 30.22 -2.03 38.32
CA ASN A 4 30.75 -2.99 37.36
C ASN A 4 30.58 -4.40 37.91
N GLY A 5 30.11 -5.30 37.04
CA GLY A 5 30.04 -6.73 37.23
C GLY A 5 31.39 -7.41 37.01
N THR A 6 31.30 -8.65 36.59
CA THR A 6 32.39 -9.63 36.46
C THR A 6 32.06 -10.56 35.31
N ASN A 7 32.95 -11.48 34.96
CA ASN A 7 32.73 -12.41 33.85
C ASN A 7 31.83 -13.61 34.21
N VAL A 8 30.87 -13.42 35.13
CA VAL A 8 29.86 -14.42 35.52
C VAL A 8 28.56 -13.67 35.82
N ALA A 9 27.44 -14.39 35.73
CA ALA A 9 26.11 -13.86 36.08
C ALA A 9 26.08 -13.04 37.38
N ASN A 10 25.55 -11.84 37.30
CA ASN A 10 25.53 -10.82 38.33
C ASN A 10 24.13 -10.25 38.52
N LYS A 11 23.95 -9.66 39.72
CA LYS A 11 22.79 -8.85 40.05
C LYS A 11 23.29 -7.47 40.43
N LEU A 12 23.08 -6.49 39.56
CA LEU A 12 23.57 -5.13 39.68
C LEU A 12 22.38 -4.18 39.87
N ILE A 13 22.45 -3.29 40.85
CA ILE A 13 21.35 -2.39 41.20
C ILE A 13 21.94 -0.99 41.40
N GLY A 14 21.44 -0.05 40.59
CA GLY A 14 21.69 1.37 40.67
C GLY A 14 21.01 2.06 41.84
N THR A 15 20.92 3.36 41.72
CA THR A 15 20.40 4.32 42.68
C THR A 15 19.29 5.12 42.02
N ASN A 16 18.84 6.21 42.66
CA ASN A 16 17.83 7.08 42.07
C ASN A 16 18.49 8.33 41.43
N LEU A 17 19.70 8.17 40.91
CA LEU A 17 20.50 9.19 40.26
C LEU A 17 21.19 8.53 39.06
N ALA A 18 21.56 9.34 38.07
CA ALA A 18 22.35 8.88 36.92
C ALA A 18 23.53 7.97 37.29
N ASP A 19 23.44 6.75 36.79
CA ASP A 19 24.34 5.64 36.99
C ASP A 19 24.93 5.13 35.68
N THR A 20 25.99 4.35 35.81
CA THR A 20 26.67 3.69 34.72
C THR A 20 26.97 2.30 35.22
N ILE A 21 26.26 1.31 34.69
CA ILE A 21 26.25 -0.07 35.14
C ILE A 21 26.72 -0.95 34.00
N ARG A 22 27.73 -1.80 34.24
CA ARG A 22 28.29 -2.73 33.24
C ARG A 22 28.27 -4.15 33.75
N GLY A 23 27.68 -5.08 33.02
CA GLY A 23 27.64 -6.51 33.33
C GLY A 23 28.96 -7.23 33.03
N TYR A 24 29.45 -7.05 31.80
CA TYR A 24 30.61 -7.72 31.18
C TYR A 24 30.29 -9.07 30.54
N ASP A 25 30.62 -10.20 31.18
CA ASP A 25 30.30 -11.51 30.59
C ASP A 25 29.35 -12.28 31.53
N GLY A 26 28.52 -13.13 30.94
CA GLY A 26 27.57 -13.98 31.64
C GLY A 26 26.22 -13.29 31.81
N SER A 27 25.17 -14.08 31.94
CA SER A 27 23.79 -13.60 32.04
C SER A 27 23.53 -12.80 33.31
N ASP A 28 23.46 -11.49 33.16
CA ASP A 28 23.34 -10.51 34.21
C ASP A 28 21.89 -10.02 34.38
N SER A 29 21.64 -9.41 35.54
CA SER A 29 20.40 -8.68 35.78
C SER A 29 20.72 -7.32 36.37
N ILE A 30 20.34 -6.27 35.66
CA ILE A 30 20.73 -4.89 35.87
C ILE A 30 19.48 -4.03 36.08
N TRP A 31 19.45 -3.24 37.16
CA TRP A 31 18.39 -2.26 37.43
C TRP A 31 19.00 -0.86 37.58
N GLY A 32 18.62 0.10 36.75
CA GLY A 32 18.94 1.52 36.89
C GLY A 32 18.18 2.16 38.06
N ASN A 33 16.86 1.96 38.07
CA ASN A 33 15.83 2.55 38.93
C ASN A 33 15.37 3.93 38.49
N ALA A 34 16.08 5.00 38.83
CA ALA A 34 15.61 6.34 38.49
C ALA A 34 16.78 7.26 38.17
N GLY A 35 16.53 8.24 37.31
CA GLY A 35 17.54 9.12 36.75
C GLY A 35 18.18 8.52 35.50
N ASP A 36 18.74 9.38 34.66
CA ASP A 36 19.27 9.01 33.35
C ASP A 36 20.50 8.07 33.47
N ASP A 37 20.28 6.78 33.28
CA ASP A 37 21.24 5.71 33.51
C ASP A 37 21.86 5.19 32.19
N TYR A 38 23.08 4.67 32.28
CA TYR A 38 23.74 3.92 31.21
C TYR A 38 23.86 2.46 31.64
N LEU A 39 23.19 1.55 30.94
CA LEU A 39 23.15 0.12 31.24
C LEU A 39 23.80 -0.66 30.09
N ASP A 40 24.83 -1.45 30.38
CA ASP A 40 25.62 -2.23 29.42
C ASP A 40 25.67 -3.69 29.89
N GLY A 41 24.96 -4.59 29.21
CA GLY A 41 24.87 -6.01 29.54
C GLY A 41 26.20 -6.72 29.25
N GLY A 42 26.56 -6.76 27.96
CA GLY A 42 27.85 -7.24 27.49
C GLY A 42 27.72 -8.55 26.73
N LEU A 43 28.19 -9.67 27.28
CA LEU A 43 28.08 -10.98 26.66
C LEU A 43 27.15 -11.88 27.49
N GLY A 44 26.36 -12.70 26.80
CA GLY A 44 25.39 -13.60 27.42
C GLY A 44 24.03 -12.94 27.53
N ASN A 45 23.02 -13.75 27.84
CA ASN A 45 21.63 -13.30 27.85
C ASN A 45 21.32 -12.49 29.12
N ASP A 46 21.12 -11.19 28.98
CA ASP A 46 21.02 -10.22 30.06
C ASP A 46 19.59 -9.70 30.25
N PHE A 47 19.29 -9.23 31.47
CA PHE A 47 18.05 -8.54 31.80
C PHE A 47 18.36 -7.12 32.27
N LEU A 48 17.93 -6.11 31.53
CA LEU A 48 18.18 -4.69 31.80
C LEU A 48 16.85 -3.97 32.07
N TYR A 49 16.79 -3.20 33.16
CA TYR A 49 15.62 -2.40 33.54
C TYR A 49 16.06 -0.97 33.86
N GLY A 50 15.58 0.02 33.11
CA GLY A 50 15.90 1.45 33.27
C GLY A 50 15.15 2.06 34.45
N GLY A 51 13.84 2.15 34.32
CA GLY A 51 12.91 2.62 35.34
C GLY A 51 12.35 4.00 35.02
N LEU A 52 12.83 5.05 35.69
CA LEU A 52 12.39 6.43 35.44
C LEU A 52 13.57 7.25 34.92
N GLY A 53 13.34 8.14 33.98
CA GLY A 53 14.39 9.00 33.43
C GLY A 53 14.79 8.53 32.03
N ASN A 54 15.70 9.26 31.40
CA ASN A 54 16.08 8.97 30.03
C ASN A 54 17.32 8.07 30.03
N ASP A 55 17.09 6.78 29.86
CA ASP A 55 18.09 5.74 30.00
C ASP A 55 18.71 5.36 28.64
N PHE A 56 19.94 4.85 28.69
CA PHE A 56 20.64 4.31 27.53
C PHE A 56 20.99 2.85 27.79
N PHE A 57 20.50 1.97 26.92
CA PHE A 57 20.71 0.54 26.95
C PHE A 57 21.67 0.11 25.86
N LYS A 58 22.63 -0.72 26.25
CA LYS A 58 23.46 -1.51 25.36
C LYS A 58 23.36 -2.96 25.82
N ALA A 59 22.53 -3.77 25.15
CA ALA A 59 22.28 -5.14 25.58
C ALA A 59 23.54 -5.99 25.34
N GLY A 60 24.03 -6.01 24.10
CA GLY A 60 25.34 -6.55 23.77
C GLY A 60 25.23 -7.77 22.87
N ALA A 61 25.77 -8.92 23.28
CA ALA A 61 25.66 -10.14 22.50
C ALA A 61 25.05 -11.25 23.35
N GLY A 62 24.03 -11.91 22.85
CA GLY A 62 23.15 -12.78 23.62
C GLY A 62 21.71 -12.53 23.21
N ASP A 63 20.79 -13.38 23.66
CA ASP A 63 19.36 -13.06 23.53
C ASP A 63 18.96 -12.28 24.79
N ASP A 64 18.85 -10.97 24.68
CA ASP A 64 18.73 -10.04 25.80
C ASP A 64 17.30 -9.53 25.99
N TYR A 65 17.00 -9.04 27.19
CA TYR A 65 15.75 -8.36 27.52
C TYR A 65 16.08 -6.97 28.08
N ALA A 66 15.49 -5.92 27.50
CA ALA A 66 15.63 -4.55 27.98
C ALA A 66 14.25 -3.86 28.10
N GLU A 67 14.02 -3.19 29.23
CA GLU A 67 12.79 -2.43 29.50
C GLU A 67 13.15 -1.03 30.02
N GLY A 68 12.72 0.00 29.28
CA GLY A 68 12.97 1.42 29.50
C GLY A 68 12.22 1.96 30.70
N GLY A 69 10.90 2.01 30.61
CA GLY A 69 10.00 2.50 31.65
C GLY A 69 9.43 3.87 31.31
N ASP A 70 9.52 4.84 32.22
CA ASP A 70 9.10 6.21 31.92
C ASP A 70 10.31 7.05 31.52
N GLY A 71 10.30 7.65 30.34
CA GLY A 71 11.41 8.47 29.86
C GLY A 71 11.53 8.44 28.35
N ASN A 72 12.46 9.22 27.81
CA ASN A 72 12.87 9.04 26.43
C ASN A 72 14.14 8.22 26.43
N ASP A 73 13.99 6.92 26.21
CA ASP A 73 15.03 5.91 26.32
C ASP A 73 15.67 5.61 24.96
N SER A 74 16.86 5.02 24.99
CA SER A 74 17.60 4.65 23.78
C SER A 74 18.19 3.26 23.91
N PHE A 75 17.92 2.41 22.92
CA PHE A 75 18.30 0.99 22.90
C PHE A 75 19.24 0.67 21.74
N ASP A 76 20.30 -0.07 22.07
CA ASP A 76 21.22 -0.79 21.18
C ASP A 76 21.13 -2.27 21.60
N GLY A 77 20.38 -3.08 20.84
CA GLY A 77 20.15 -4.50 21.11
C GLY A 77 21.44 -5.29 20.96
N GLY A 78 22.01 -5.26 19.76
CA GLY A 78 23.34 -5.74 19.48
C GLY A 78 23.30 -7.03 18.67
N ALA A 79 23.67 -8.17 19.25
CA ALA A 79 23.71 -9.42 18.50
C ALA A 79 22.99 -10.55 19.23
N GLY A 80 21.93 -11.08 18.63
CA GLY A 80 21.12 -12.15 19.20
C GLY A 80 19.64 -11.84 19.01
N ALA A 81 18.75 -12.69 19.51
CA ALA A 81 17.31 -12.43 19.41
C ALA A 81 16.84 -11.66 20.65
N ASP A 82 16.75 -10.34 20.54
CA ASP A 82 16.51 -9.45 21.66
C ASP A 82 15.02 -9.13 21.86
N THR A 83 14.67 -8.74 23.07
CA THR A 83 13.35 -8.17 23.40
C THR A 83 13.52 -6.80 24.02
N LEU A 84 13.11 -5.76 23.29
CA LEU A 84 13.28 -4.36 23.66
C LEU A 84 11.91 -3.72 23.88
N ILE A 85 11.71 -3.09 25.04
CA ILE A 85 10.43 -2.46 25.43
C ILE A 85 10.71 -1.03 25.92
N GLY A 86 10.14 -0.03 25.25
CA GLY A 86 10.31 1.39 25.58
C GLY A 86 9.51 1.78 26.80
N GLY A 87 8.19 1.88 26.64
CA GLY A 87 7.28 2.18 27.74
C GLY A 87 6.54 3.48 27.51
N LEU A 88 6.78 4.49 28.34
CA LEU A 88 6.20 5.83 28.18
C LEU A 88 7.28 6.81 27.74
N GLY A 89 7.06 7.51 26.64
CA GLY A 89 7.92 8.58 26.17
C GLY A 89 8.31 8.36 24.71
N ASN A 90 9.20 9.20 24.19
CA ASN A 90 9.63 9.06 22.81
C ASN A 90 10.97 8.32 22.79
N ASP A 91 10.92 7.05 22.45
CA ASP A 91 12.03 6.11 22.54
C ASP A 91 12.72 5.91 21.18
N ILE A 92 13.97 5.44 21.24
CA ILE A 92 14.79 5.16 20.05
C ILE A 92 15.35 3.74 20.15
N PHE A 93 15.13 2.92 19.12
CA PHE A 93 15.58 1.53 19.06
C PHE A 93 16.47 1.27 17.85
N SER A 94 17.41 0.36 18.05
CA SER A 94 18.18 -0.34 17.02
C SER A 94 18.29 -1.81 17.47
N GLY A 95 17.65 -2.71 16.72
CA GLY A 95 17.71 -4.16 16.95
C GLY A 95 19.10 -4.73 16.68
N GLU A 96 19.77 -4.18 15.65
CA GLU A 96 21.05 -4.65 15.11
C GLU A 96 20.96 -6.06 14.50
N ASP A 97 21.80 -7.03 14.89
CA ASP A 97 21.80 -8.38 14.31
C ASP A 97 20.88 -9.30 15.13
N GLY A 98 19.79 -9.82 14.59
CA GLY A 98 18.87 -10.56 15.44
C GLY A 98 17.61 -11.06 14.79
N ASN A 99 16.73 -11.65 15.57
CA ASN A 99 15.33 -11.76 15.20
C ASN A 99 14.59 -11.19 16.41
N ASP A 100 14.36 -9.89 16.36
CA ASP A 100 14.09 -9.10 17.55
C ASP A 100 12.60 -8.91 17.76
N ILE A 101 12.23 -8.67 19.01
CA ILE A 101 10.89 -8.23 19.39
C ILE A 101 11.04 -6.81 19.95
N ILE A 102 10.52 -5.82 19.24
CA ILE A 102 10.58 -4.42 19.65
C ILE A 102 9.17 -3.93 19.94
N ASN A 103 8.98 -3.27 21.08
CA ASN A 103 7.74 -2.61 21.47
C ASN A 103 8.04 -1.17 21.91
N GLY A 104 7.62 -0.19 21.11
CA GLY A 104 7.79 1.23 21.41
C GLY A 104 7.01 1.65 22.66
N GLY A 105 5.69 1.47 22.60
CA GLY A 105 4.80 1.75 23.73
C GLY A 105 3.99 3.02 23.49
N ASP A 106 3.89 3.89 24.48
CA ASP A 106 3.21 5.18 24.34
C ASP A 106 4.24 6.27 24.00
N GLY A 107 4.03 7.01 22.92
CA GLY A 107 4.85 8.14 22.53
C GLY A 107 5.22 8.08 21.05
N HIS A 108 6.01 9.04 20.58
CA HIS A 108 6.44 9.05 19.19
C HIS A 108 7.80 8.38 19.08
N ASP A 109 7.80 7.11 18.70
CA ASP A 109 9.00 6.27 18.74
C ASP A 109 9.72 6.21 17.39
N HIS A 110 11.03 5.95 17.46
CA HIS A 110 11.89 5.69 16.31
C HIS A 110 12.46 4.28 16.42
N ILE A 111 12.00 3.38 15.57
CA ILE A 111 12.33 1.96 15.64
C ILE A 111 13.06 1.53 14.38
N LEU A 112 14.25 0.96 14.56
CA LEU A 112 15.00 0.26 13.51
C LEU A 112 15.12 -1.22 13.92
N GLY A 113 14.57 -2.13 13.13
CA GLY A 113 14.76 -3.58 13.30
C GLY A 113 16.17 -4.02 12.89
N ASP A 114 16.70 -3.39 11.85
CA ASP A 114 18.03 -3.65 11.27
C ASP A 114 18.12 -5.02 10.56
N ALA A 115 18.77 -6.03 11.12
CA ALA A 115 19.07 -7.26 10.39
C ALA A 115 18.45 -8.50 11.03
N GLY A 116 17.47 -9.07 10.35
CA GLY A 116 16.91 -10.40 10.52
C GLY A 116 15.40 -10.36 10.46
N HIS A 117 14.73 -11.33 11.08
CA HIS A 117 13.27 -11.43 10.98
C HIS A 117 12.62 -10.87 12.24
N ASP A 118 12.27 -9.59 12.18
CA ASP A 118 11.87 -8.82 13.35
C ASP A 118 10.35 -8.74 13.50
N GLN A 119 9.93 -8.60 14.76
CA GLN A 119 8.56 -8.35 15.12
C GLN A 119 8.46 -7.03 15.88
N ILE A 120 7.86 -6.04 15.22
CA ILE A 120 7.83 -4.66 15.71
C ILE A 120 6.39 -4.28 16.05
N TYR A 121 6.23 -3.70 17.24
CA TYR A 121 5.00 -3.06 17.70
C TYR A 121 5.32 -1.58 17.98
N GLY A 122 4.76 -0.66 17.20
CA GLY A 122 4.94 0.78 17.40
C GLY A 122 4.24 1.23 18.68
N GLY A 123 2.93 1.08 18.72
CA GLY A 123 2.13 1.30 19.93
C GLY A 123 1.16 2.45 19.76
N ALA A 124 1.31 3.51 20.56
CA ALA A 124 0.42 4.67 20.48
C ALA A 124 1.22 5.95 20.25
N GLY A 125 1.01 6.60 19.12
CA GLY A 125 1.68 7.86 18.84
C GLY A 125 1.64 8.27 17.36
N GLU A 126 2.81 8.58 16.83
CA GLU A 126 3.07 8.74 15.40
C GLU A 126 4.47 8.15 15.28
N GLU A 127 4.57 6.96 14.71
CA GLU A 127 5.78 6.15 14.77
C GLU A 127 6.65 6.30 13.51
N TYR A 128 7.96 6.22 13.69
CA TYR A 128 8.92 5.96 12.61
C TYR A 128 9.41 4.53 12.76
N ILE A 129 9.18 3.69 11.75
CA ILE A 129 9.56 2.28 11.79
C ILE A 129 10.28 1.91 10.48
N ASP A 130 11.43 1.26 10.59
CA ASP A 130 12.15 0.61 9.49
C ASP A 130 12.49 -0.81 9.94
N GLY A 131 11.83 -1.82 9.33
CA GLY A 131 12.06 -3.23 9.63
C GLY A 131 13.49 -3.66 9.31
N GLY A 132 14.00 -3.21 8.16
CA GLY A 132 15.38 -3.40 7.77
C GLY A 132 15.52 -4.57 6.80
N ALA A 133 16.24 -5.63 7.16
CA ALA A 133 16.55 -6.73 6.26
C ALA A 133 16.12 -8.08 6.84
N GLY A 134 15.18 -8.72 6.17
CA GLY A 134 14.58 -10.00 6.51
C GLY A 134 13.08 -9.91 6.29
N ASP A 135 12.38 -11.02 6.40
CA ASP A 135 10.91 -11.03 6.37
C ASP A 135 10.37 -10.58 7.74
N ASP A 136 9.89 -9.34 7.82
CA ASP A 136 9.49 -8.67 9.06
C ASP A 136 7.96 -8.65 9.27
N ILE A 137 7.55 -8.47 10.53
CA ILE A 137 6.15 -8.24 10.89
C ILE A 137 6.04 -6.96 11.71
N ILE A 138 5.31 -5.97 11.17
CA ILE A 138 5.16 -4.65 11.77
C ILE A 138 3.68 -4.40 12.10
N TYR A 139 3.42 -3.99 13.33
CA TYR A 139 2.15 -3.41 13.78
C TYR A 139 2.44 -1.97 14.18
N ALA A 140 2.02 -1.00 13.37
CA ALA A 140 2.32 0.41 13.61
C ALA A 140 1.57 0.90 14.86
N GLY A 141 0.25 0.69 14.90
CA GLY A 141 -0.53 0.86 16.11
C GLY A 141 -1.62 1.92 15.95
N SER A 142 -1.82 2.72 16.99
CA SER A 142 -2.71 3.88 16.87
C SER A 142 -1.89 5.12 16.63
N GLY A 143 -2.19 5.88 15.59
CA GLY A 143 -1.38 7.03 15.26
C GLY A 143 -1.65 7.55 13.87
N ASN A 144 -0.90 8.55 13.42
CA ASN A 144 -0.77 8.73 11.97
C ASN A 144 0.68 8.38 11.68
N ASP A 145 0.91 7.10 11.43
CA ASP A 145 2.23 6.51 11.41
C ASP A 145 2.92 6.73 10.07
N GLY A 146 4.25 6.76 10.11
CA GLY A 146 5.05 7.08 8.95
C GLY A 146 5.22 8.60 8.78
N PHE A 147 6.45 9.06 8.92
CA PHE A 147 6.77 10.47 8.74
C PHE A 147 7.13 10.78 7.29
N ASN A 148 6.14 11.01 6.45
CA ASN A 148 6.40 11.53 5.11
C ASN A 148 6.78 13.03 5.17
N ASN A 149 8.07 13.35 5.00
CA ASN A 149 8.58 14.72 4.85
C ASN A 149 8.21 15.66 6.02
N ARG A 150 8.13 15.10 7.24
CA ARG A 150 7.89 15.80 8.51
C ARG A 150 9.16 15.79 9.35
N ILE A 151 9.22 16.66 10.37
CA ILE A 151 10.29 16.60 11.37
C ILE A 151 9.90 15.50 12.34
N ASP A 152 10.68 14.42 12.37
CA ASP A 152 10.58 13.37 13.40
C ASP A 152 10.71 14.02 14.79
N PRO A 153 9.72 13.88 15.67
CA PRO A 153 9.69 14.49 16.99
C PRO A 153 10.67 13.85 17.98
N ALA A 154 11.08 12.59 17.77
CA ALA A 154 12.11 11.91 18.58
C ALA A 154 13.51 12.42 18.21
N THR A 155 13.84 12.52 16.92
CA THR A 155 15.20 12.87 16.47
C THR A 155 15.39 14.35 16.08
N GLY A 156 14.30 15.08 15.82
CA GLY A 156 14.32 16.47 15.35
C GLY A 156 14.81 16.65 13.90
N LYS A 157 14.87 15.59 13.10
CA LYS A 157 15.32 15.61 11.69
C LYS A 157 14.16 15.48 10.73
N LEU A 158 14.31 16.02 9.52
CA LEU A 158 13.36 15.78 8.44
C LEU A 158 13.51 14.33 7.98
N THR A 159 12.47 13.52 8.14
CA THR A 159 12.41 12.17 7.61
C THR A 159 11.98 12.20 6.15
N GLN A 160 12.36 11.17 5.41
CA GLN A 160 11.94 10.99 4.01
C GLN A 160 11.05 9.76 3.84
N GLN A 161 10.83 8.94 4.87
CA GLN A 161 10.24 7.61 4.70
C GLN A 161 9.23 7.24 5.78
N ALA A 162 8.30 6.41 5.31
CA ALA A 162 7.14 5.77 5.90
C ALA A 162 7.49 4.77 7.01
N VAL A 163 6.48 4.09 7.56
CA VAL A 163 6.65 2.74 8.13
C VAL A 163 7.12 1.83 7.00
N GLY A 164 8.37 1.40 7.05
CA GLY A 164 9.04 0.64 6.00
C GLY A 164 9.26 -0.82 6.40
N GLY A 165 8.90 -1.77 5.53
CA GLY A 165 9.27 -3.18 5.67
C GLY A 165 10.76 -3.37 5.46
N GLY A 166 11.24 -2.97 4.28
CA GLY A 166 12.66 -2.99 3.94
C GLY A 166 12.98 -4.06 2.91
N ALA A 167 13.96 -4.90 3.18
CA ALA A 167 14.37 -5.97 2.27
C ALA A 167 13.86 -7.31 2.77
N GLY A 168 12.82 -7.87 2.15
CA GLY A 168 12.16 -9.04 2.71
C GLY A 168 10.83 -9.32 2.06
N ASN A 169 10.09 -10.28 2.58
CA ASN A 169 8.66 -10.39 2.29
C ASN A 169 7.93 -10.02 3.58
N ASP A 170 7.59 -8.75 3.68
CA ASP A 170 7.19 -8.15 4.93
C ASP A 170 5.68 -8.18 5.09
N THR A 171 5.22 -8.10 6.34
CA THR A 171 3.80 -7.93 6.66
C THR A 171 3.64 -6.71 7.56
N ILE A 172 2.95 -5.70 7.05
CA ILE A 172 2.78 -4.40 7.71
C ILE A 172 1.29 -4.17 7.96
N TYR A 173 0.94 -3.83 9.19
CA TYR A 173 -0.39 -3.38 9.60
C TYR A 173 -0.28 -1.94 10.12
N GLY A 174 -0.95 -0.99 9.47
CA GLY A 174 -1.09 0.39 9.98
C GLY A 174 -1.97 0.44 11.23
N GLU A 175 -3.11 -0.26 11.19
CA GLU A 175 -4.12 -0.36 12.24
C GLU A 175 -5.04 0.87 12.35
N GLU A 176 -4.83 1.81 13.27
CA GLU A 176 -5.73 2.98 13.44
C GLU A 176 -5.02 4.30 13.11
N GLY A 177 -5.62 5.06 12.20
CA GLY A 177 -5.32 6.43 11.84
C GLY A 177 -4.80 6.54 10.41
N ASN A 178 -4.26 7.70 10.02
CA ASN A 178 -3.92 7.97 8.63
C ASN A 178 -2.44 7.70 8.39
N ASP A 179 -2.14 6.51 7.90
CA ASP A 179 -0.79 5.97 7.89
C ASP A 179 -0.11 6.13 6.52
N ALA A 180 1.21 6.20 6.54
CA ALA A 180 2.06 6.11 5.36
C ALA A 180 2.93 4.86 5.49
N LEU A 181 2.66 3.87 4.64
CA LEU A 181 3.25 2.53 4.69
C LEU A 181 3.99 2.23 3.38
N LYS A 182 5.16 1.58 3.45
CA LYS A 182 5.91 1.12 2.27
C LYS A 182 6.54 -0.25 2.47
N GLY A 183 6.18 -1.23 1.63
CA GLY A 183 6.80 -2.57 1.63
C GLY A 183 8.29 -2.53 1.31
N GLN A 184 8.63 -1.77 0.27
CA GLN A 184 9.98 -1.58 -0.29
C GLN A 184 10.43 -2.68 -1.24
N SER A 185 11.09 -3.75 -0.80
CA SER A 185 11.60 -4.75 -1.74
C SER A 185 11.29 -6.17 -1.33
N GLY A 186 10.63 -6.90 -2.23
CA GLY A 186 10.22 -8.28 -2.10
C GLY A 186 8.72 -8.41 -2.22
N ASN A 187 8.11 -9.46 -1.67
CA ASN A 187 6.68 -9.72 -1.89
C ASN A 187 5.89 -9.40 -0.63
N ASP A 188 5.48 -8.14 -0.52
CA ASP A 188 5.00 -7.58 0.73
C ASP A 188 3.48 -7.71 0.87
N ARG A 189 3.03 -7.69 2.13
CA ARG A 189 1.62 -7.57 2.51
C ARG A 189 1.46 -6.32 3.33
N VAL A 190 0.74 -5.34 2.80
CA VAL A 190 0.58 -4.05 3.46
C VAL A 190 -0.92 -3.77 3.65
N TYR A 191 -1.30 -3.57 4.90
CA TYR A 191 -2.68 -3.30 5.31
C TYR A 191 -2.72 -1.91 5.95
N GLY A 192 -3.49 -0.98 5.38
CA GLY A 192 -3.72 0.37 5.94
C GLY A 192 -4.47 0.28 7.26
N GLY A 193 -5.73 -0.13 7.20
CA GLY A 193 -6.55 -0.36 8.39
C GLY A 193 -7.71 0.60 8.45
N ILE A 194 -7.79 1.43 9.49
CA ILE A 194 -8.84 2.43 9.66
C ILE A 194 -8.22 3.82 9.54
N GLY A 195 -8.60 4.59 8.54
CA GLY A 195 -8.13 5.97 8.34
C GLY A 195 -7.95 6.24 6.85
N ASP A 196 -7.53 7.45 6.48
CA ASP A 196 -7.19 7.71 5.07
C ASP A 196 -5.68 7.42 4.88
N ASP A 197 -5.36 6.27 4.31
CA ASP A 197 -4.01 5.70 4.27
C ASP A 197 -3.29 5.91 2.93
N ILE A 198 -1.96 5.89 2.98
CA ILE A 198 -1.08 5.82 1.81
C ILE A 198 -0.29 4.52 1.90
N VAL A 199 -0.55 3.61 0.96
CA VAL A 199 0.00 2.26 0.94
C VAL A 199 0.81 2.06 -0.34
N ASP A 200 2.10 1.83 -0.19
CA ASP A 200 3.05 1.63 -1.29
C ASP A 200 3.67 0.24 -1.22
N GLY A 201 3.51 -0.58 -2.26
CA GLY A 201 4.03 -1.95 -2.31
C GLY A 201 5.55 -2.01 -2.48
N GLY A 202 6.13 -1.12 -3.28
CA GLY A 202 7.51 -1.21 -3.72
C GLY A 202 7.76 -2.31 -4.76
N ASP A 203 9.01 -2.74 -4.90
CA ASP A 203 9.43 -3.74 -5.88
C ASP A 203 8.94 -5.15 -5.49
N GLY A 204 8.28 -5.87 -6.40
CA GLY A 204 7.97 -7.30 -6.23
C GLY A 204 6.48 -7.60 -6.37
N ASN A 205 6.02 -8.77 -5.94
CA ASN A 205 4.61 -9.15 -6.10
C ASN A 205 3.86 -8.94 -4.77
N ASN A 206 3.17 -7.83 -4.67
CA ASN A 206 2.62 -7.30 -3.43
C ASN A 206 1.13 -7.60 -3.28
N TYR A 207 0.66 -7.58 -2.03
CA TYR A 207 -0.75 -7.52 -1.67
C TYR A 207 -0.98 -6.25 -0.84
N LEU A 208 -1.86 -5.37 -1.32
CA LEU A 208 -2.21 -4.11 -0.67
C LEU A 208 -3.70 -4.10 -0.32
N ASP A 209 -4.03 -3.60 0.87
CA ASP A 209 -5.39 -3.48 1.38
C ASP A 209 -5.51 -2.14 2.12
N GLY A 210 -6.32 -1.21 1.59
CA GLY A 210 -6.53 0.11 2.18
C GLY A 210 -7.31 0.01 3.49
N GLY A 211 -8.50 -0.61 3.43
CA GLY A 211 -9.32 -0.87 4.59
C GLY A 211 -10.52 0.08 4.68
N ASP A 212 -10.72 0.73 5.81
CA ASP A 212 -11.77 1.73 6.00
C ASP A 212 -11.18 3.14 5.84
N GLY A 213 -11.46 3.85 4.75
CA GLY A 213 -10.67 5.04 4.42
C GLY A 213 -10.98 5.62 3.05
N ASN A 214 -10.43 6.79 2.73
CA ASN A 214 -10.21 7.14 1.32
C ASN A 214 -8.71 6.98 1.08
N ASP A 215 -8.34 5.81 0.59
CA ASP A 215 -6.96 5.35 0.59
C ASP A 215 -6.27 5.60 -0.74
N VAL A 216 -4.95 5.68 -0.72
CA VAL A 216 -4.10 5.79 -1.90
C VAL A 216 -3.15 4.60 -1.94
N LEU A 217 -3.37 3.70 -2.89
CA LEU A 217 -2.58 2.50 -3.09
C LEU A 217 -1.72 2.64 -4.35
N ASP A 218 -0.43 2.34 -4.24
CA ASP A 218 0.52 2.29 -5.35
C ASP A 218 1.33 1.00 -5.26
N SER A 219 1.11 0.06 -6.21
CA SER A 219 1.80 -1.25 -6.18
C SER A 219 3.14 -1.23 -6.91
N GLU A 220 3.49 -0.12 -7.58
CA GLU A 220 4.69 0.09 -8.39
C GLU A 220 4.87 -0.93 -9.54
N GLY A 221 5.52 -2.07 -9.32
CA GLY A 221 5.73 -3.03 -10.39
C GLY A 221 5.97 -4.43 -9.87
N GLY A 222 5.43 -5.41 -10.59
CA GLY A 222 5.19 -6.70 -9.99
C GLY A 222 4.15 -7.52 -10.73
N ILE A 223 3.56 -8.45 -10.00
CA ILE A 223 2.23 -8.98 -10.28
C ILE A 223 1.50 -8.83 -8.95
N ASP A 224 0.67 -7.81 -8.88
CA ASP A 224 0.17 -7.26 -7.62
C ASP A 224 -1.33 -7.52 -7.43
N GLU A 225 -1.77 -7.53 -6.17
CA GLU A 225 -3.19 -7.49 -5.79
C GLU A 225 -3.44 -6.28 -4.89
N ALA A 226 -4.34 -5.38 -5.29
CA ALA A 226 -4.71 -4.19 -4.52
C ALA A 226 -6.22 -4.13 -4.24
N ARG A 227 -6.59 -3.79 -3.00
CA ARG A 227 -7.98 -3.64 -2.56
C ARG A 227 -8.14 -2.29 -1.86
N GLY A 228 -9.05 -1.45 -2.34
CA GLY A 228 -9.38 -0.16 -1.73
C GLY A 228 -10.07 -0.38 -0.39
N GLY A 229 -11.25 -0.99 -0.43
CA GLY A 229 -12.02 -1.33 0.77
C GLY A 229 -13.27 -0.48 0.88
N ASN A 230 -13.47 0.21 2.00
CA ASN A 230 -14.61 1.10 2.22
C ASN A 230 -14.18 2.55 2.11
N GLY A 231 -14.76 3.29 1.17
CA GLY A 231 -14.57 4.73 0.96
C GLY A 231 -14.09 4.98 -0.47
N ASN A 232 -13.66 6.19 -0.79
CA ASN A 232 -13.35 6.55 -2.17
C ASN A 232 -11.85 6.44 -2.40
N ASP A 233 -11.43 5.35 -3.00
CA ASP A 233 -10.03 4.96 -3.05
C ASP A 233 -9.39 5.32 -4.38
N ARG A 234 -8.06 5.44 -4.35
CA ARG A 234 -7.23 5.63 -5.53
C ARG A 234 -6.19 4.53 -5.61
N ILE A 235 -6.26 3.71 -6.64
CA ILE A 235 -5.37 2.58 -6.85
C ILE A 235 -4.57 2.76 -8.14
N ALA A 236 -3.25 2.64 -8.05
CA ALA A 236 -2.34 2.44 -9.16
C ALA A 236 -1.73 1.04 -9.03
N ALA A 237 -2.04 0.16 -9.99
CA ALA A 237 -1.53 -1.21 -10.02
C ALA A 237 -0.10 -1.26 -10.56
N GLY A 238 0.20 -0.47 -11.61
CA GLY A 238 1.56 -0.22 -12.03
C GLY A 238 2.01 -1.16 -13.15
N ALA A 239 3.27 -1.58 -13.14
CA ALA A 239 3.79 -2.46 -14.19
C ALA A 239 3.60 -3.92 -13.80
N GLY A 240 2.76 -4.67 -14.50
CA GLY A 240 2.44 -6.02 -14.08
C GLY A 240 1.22 -6.57 -14.78
N ASN A 241 0.80 -7.76 -14.39
CA ASN A 241 -0.50 -8.28 -14.81
C ASN A 241 -1.34 -8.37 -13.56
N ASP A 242 -1.98 -7.27 -13.21
CA ASP A 242 -2.36 -7.01 -11.83
C ASP A 242 -3.84 -7.24 -11.58
N LEU A 243 -4.21 -7.27 -10.31
CA LEU A 243 -5.58 -7.43 -9.85
C LEU A 243 -5.94 -6.29 -8.89
N ALA A 244 -6.86 -5.41 -9.29
CA ALA A 244 -7.30 -4.31 -8.44
C ALA A 244 -8.82 -4.31 -8.21
N PHE A 245 -9.23 -4.01 -6.97
CA PHE A 245 -10.62 -3.85 -6.56
C PHE A 245 -10.79 -2.52 -5.82
N GLY A 246 -11.70 -1.65 -6.29
CA GLY A 246 -12.11 -0.46 -5.53
C GLY A 246 -12.93 -0.83 -4.31
N ASP A 247 -13.78 -1.85 -4.47
CA ASP A 247 -14.71 -2.38 -3.48
C ASP A 247 -15.90 -1.44 -3.22
N ALA A 248 -15.89 -0.55 -2.21
CA ALA A 248 -17.07 0.24 -1.86
C ALA A 248 -16.80 1.74 -1.75
N GLY A 249 -17.08 2.48 -2.81
CA GLY A 249 -17.12 3.94 -2.85
C GLY A 249 -17.03 4.41 -4.29
N ASP A 250 -16.83 5.72 -4.50
CA ASP A 250 -16.59 6.24 -5.85
C ASP A 250 -15.06 6.20 -6.12
N ASP A 251 -14.57 5.12 -6.71
CA ASP A 251 -13.14 4.79 -6.75
C ASP A 251 -12.44 5.21 -8.06
N ILE A 252 -11.12 5.33 -8.01
CA ILE A 252 -10.27 5.56 -9.18
C ILE A 252 -9.21 4.47 -9.29
N LEU A 253 -9.31 3.63 -10.31
CA LEU A 253 -8.38 2.54 -10.58
C LEU A 253 -7.56 2.82 -11.84
N SER A 254 -6.26 2.55 -11.77
CA SER A 254 -5.31 2.61 -12.89
C SER A 254 -4.53 1.30 -13.00
N GLY A 255 -4.66 0.58 -14.11
CA GLY A 255 -3.88 -0.63 -14.42
C GLY A 255 -2.43 -0.31 -14.75
N GLU A 256 -2.24 0.66 -15.66
CA GLU A 256 -0.95 1.06 -16.22
C GLU A 256 -0.40 0.10 -17.29
N ALA A 257 0.51 -0.81 -16.98
CA ALA A 257 1.22 -1.58 -18.01
C ALA A 257 1.14 -3.08 -17.77
N GLY A 258 0.48 -3.79 -18.68
CA GLY A 258 0.41 -5.24 -18.76
C GLY A 258 -1.04 -5.69 -18.88
N ASP A 259 -1.34 -6.98 -18.71
CA ASP A 259 -2.72 -7.46 -18.89
C ASP A 259 -3.44 -7.53 -17.53
N ASP A 260 -4.26 -6.53 -17.23
CA ASP A 260 -4.81 -6.28 -15.88
C ASP A 260 -6.27 -6.73 -15.72
N VAL A 261 -6.65 -6.95 -14.46
CA VAL A 261 -8.04 -7.17 -14.05
C VAL A 261 -8.43 -6.13 -13.02
N LEU A 262 -9.33 -5.21 -13.40
CA LEU A 262 -9.75 -4.08 -12.58
C LEU A 262 -11.25 -4.15 -12.32
N ASN A 263 -11.66 -4.03 -11.06
CA ASN A 263 -13.08 -3.99 -10.67
C ASN A 263 -13.35 -2.76 -9.80
N GLY A 264 -14.25 -1.87 -10.25
CA GLY A 264 -14.72 -0.71 -9.49
C GLY A 264 -15.44 -1.14 -8.22
N GLY A 265 -16.60 -1.81 -8.36
CA GLY A 265 -17.33 -2.39 -7.24
C GLY A 265 -18.65 -1.66 -7.01
N LEU A 266 -18.83 -1.08 -5.82
CA LEU A 266 -20.04 -0.34 -5.45
C LEU A 266 -19.77 1.16 -5.46
N GLY A 267 -20.35 1.90 -6.40
CA GLY A 267 -20.25 3.35 -6.45
C GLY A 267 -20.10 3.83 -7.88
N ASN A 268 -19.68 5.08 -8.09
CA ASN A 268 -19.47 5.62 -9.43
C ASN A 268 -17.97 5.67 -9.70
N ASP A 269 -17.47 4.65 -10.37
CA ASP A 269 -16.04 4.40 -10.46
C ASP A 269 -15.43 4.95 -11.76
N LEU A 270 -14.15 5.28 -11.70
CA LEU A 270 -13.31 5.56 -12.86
C LEU A 270 -12.24 4.48 -12.96
N VAL A 271 -12.36 3.61 -13.97
CA VAL A 271 -11.42 2.52 -14.20
C VAL A 271 -10.65 2.79 -15.50
N ILE A 272 -9.33 2.86 -15.39
CA ILE A 272 -8.42 3.16 -16.51
C ILE A 272 -7.40 2.02 -16.61
N ALA A 273 -7.43 1.23 -17.68
CA ALA A 273 -6.51 0.11 -17.81
C ALA A 273 -5.15 0.48 -18.42
N ALA A 274 -5.14 1.37 -19.41
CA ALA A 274 -3.94 1.90 -20.08
C ALA A 274 -3.30 0.98 -21.14
N GLU A 275 -2.11 0.42 -20.94
CA GLU A 275 -1.44 -0.45 -21.93
C GLU A 275 -1.67 -1.91 -21.57
N GLY A 276 -2.31 -2.72 -22.43
CA GLY A 276 -2.61 -4.09 -22.01
C GLY A 276 -3.56 -4.86 -22.90
N ASN A 277 -4.07 -5.98 -22.42
CA ASN A 277 -5.32 -6.56 -22.88
C ASN A 277 -6.15 -6.84 -21.65
N ASP A 278 -6.96 -5.87 -21.28
CA ASP A 278 -7.41 -5.75 -19.90
C ASP A 278 -8.83 -6.25 -19.71
N THR A 279 -9.20 -6.51 -18.46
CA THR A 279 -10.55 -6.89 -18.04
C THR A 279 -11.04 -5.87 -17.03
N LEU A 280 -12.02 -5.06 -17.41
CA LEU A 280 -12.58 -3.99 -16.58
C LEU A 280 -14.02 -4.29 -16.20
N ARG A 281 -14.37 -4.09 -14.94
CA ARG A 281 -15.73 -4.18 -14.41
C ARG A 281 -16.09 -2.92 -13.63
N GLY A 282 -17.23 -2.30 -13.92
CA GLY A 282 -17.81 -1.24 -13.08
C GLY A 282 -18.61 -1.80 -11.91
N ASP A 283 -19.36 -2.89 -12.17
CA ASP A 283 -20.27 -3.55 -11.23
C ASP A 283 -21.51 -2.70 -10.91
N ALA A 284 -21.55 -1.88 -9.85
CA ALA A 284 -22.78 -1.18 -9.46
C ALA A 284 -22.58 0.33 -9.29
N GLY A 285 -23.04 1.08 -10.28
CA GLY A 285 -23.29 2.52 -10.17
C GLY A 285 -23.14 3.17 -11.54
N ARG A 286 -22.50 4.34 -11.64
CA ARG A 286 -22.36 4.98 -12.96
C ARG A 286 -20.90 5.11 -13.29
N ASP A 287 -20.41 4.09 -13.95
CA ASP A 287 -18.98 3.87 -14.06
C ASP A 287 -18.45 4.45 -15.38
N ALA A 288 -17.18 4.82 -15.36
CA ALA A 288 -16.44 5.25 -16.54
C ALA A 288 -15.26 4.30 -16.76
N LEU A 289 -15.35 3.50 -17.82
CA LEU A 289 -14.38 2.46 -18.13
C LEU A 289 -13.55 2.85 -19.36
N LEU A 290 -12.23 2.94 -19.20
CA LEU A 290 -11.25 3.27 -20.23
C LEU A 290 -10.30 2.09 -20.42
N GLY A 291 -10.46 1.32 -21.50
CA GLY A 291 -9.48 0.28 -21.86
C GLY A 291 -8.16 0.86 -22.38
N ASP A 292 -8.23 1.99 -23.09
CA ASP A 292 -7.10 2.65 -23.75
C ASP A 292 -6.43 1.80 -24.84
N ALA A 293 -5.19 1.32 -24.69
CA ALA A 293 -4.43 0.66 -25.74
C ALA A 293 -4.37 -0.84 -25.51
N GLY A 294 -5.10 -1.60 -26.32
CA GLY A 294 -5.26 -3.01 -26.02
C GLY A 294 -6.37 -3.68 -26.78
N SER A 295 -6.60 -4.95 -26.47
CA SER A 295 -7.86 -5.59 -26.82
C SER A 295 -8.58 -5.94 -25.54
N ASP A 296 -9.35 -4.97 -25.06
CA ASP A 296 -9.86 -4.98 -23.69
C ASP A 296 -11.27 -5.56 -23.64
N ILE A 297 -11.67 -6.00 -22.45
CA ILE A 297 -13.02 -6.51 -22.19
C ILE A 297 -13.63 -5.68 -21.07
N LEU A 298 -14.79 -5.08 -21.34
CA LEU A 298 -15.43 -4.11 -20.47
C LEU A 298 -16.84 -4.56 -20.12
N TRP A 299 -17.14 -4.59 -18.81
CA TRP A 299 -18.48 -4.78 -18.26
C TRP A 299 -18.87 -3.55 -17.46
N GLY A 300 -19.91 -2.84 -17.89
CA GLY A 300 -20.45 -1.70 -17.14
C GLY A 300 -21.10 -2.17 -15.84
N GLY A 301 -21.98 -3.17 -15.96
CA GLY A 301 -22.73 -3.72 -14.85
C GLY A 301 -24.14 -3.11 -14.75
N ALA A 302 -24.48 -2.65 -13.55
CA ALA A 302 -25.78 -2.05 -13.25
C ALA A 302 -25.75 -0.54 -13.47
N ASP A 303 -26.94 0.05 -13.56
CA ASP A 303 -27.14 1.49 -13.71
C ASP A 303 -26.61 2.02 -15.05
N ALA A 304 -25.96 3.19 -15.12
CA ALA A 304 -25.78 3.92 -16.39
C ALA A 304 -24.32 4.28 -16.63
N ASP A 305 -23.69 3.49 -17.48
CA ASP A 305 -22.24 3.44 -17.60
C ASP A 305 -21.72 4.16 -18.83
N ARG A 306 -20.42 4.43 -18.81
CA ARG A 306 -19.68 5.08 -19.89
C ARG A 306 -18.51 4.23 -20.29
N PHE A 307 -18.58 3.70 -21.50
CA PHE A 307 -17.43 3.07 -22.15
C PHE A 307 -16.70 4.15 -22.94
N VAL A 308 -15.50 4.51 -22.49
CA VAL A 308 -14.75 5.67 -22.98
C VAL A 308 -13.59 5.21 -23.85
N PHE A 309 -13.58 5.69 -25.09
CA PHE A 309 -12.52 5.46 -26.08
C PHE A 309 -11.83 6.79 -26.37
N LYS A 310 -10.53 6.89 -26.06
CA LYS A 310 -9.82 8.16 -26.01
C LYS A 310 -8.49 8.12 -26.75
N GLY A 311 -8.30 9.11 -27.63
CA GLY A 311 -7.01 9.35 -28.28
C GLY A 311 -6.52 8.19 -29.15
N ALA A 312 -5.21 8.11 -29.38
CA ALA A 312 -4.64 7.13 -30.30
C ALA A 312 -4.53 5.71 -29.73
N GLY A 313 -4.56 5.56 -28.40
CA GLY A 313 -4.52 4.25 -27.71
C GLY A 313 -5.66 3.36 -28.17
N SER A 314 -6.89 3.87 -28.11
CA SER A 314 -8.11 3.14 -28.52
C SER A 314 -8.21 2.81 -30.01
N LEU A 315 -7.21 3.17 -30.83
CA LEU A 315 -7.11 2.74 -32.23
C LEU A 315 -6.24 1.48 -32.40
N VAL A 316 -5.61 1.01 -31.33
CA VAL A 316 -4.73 -0.15 -31.32
C VAL A 316 -5.47 -1.30 -30.66
N GLY A 317 -5.72 -2.37 -31.41
CA GLY A 317 -6.49 -3.52 -30.93
C GLY A 317 -7.99 -3.39 -31.18
N ARG A 318 -8.78 -4.13 -30.41
CA ARG A 318 -10.25 -4.15 -30.54
C ARG A 318 -10.88 -4.54 -29.21
N ASP A 319 -11.59 -3.58 -28.65
CA ASP A 319 -12.25 -3.73 -27.36
C ASP A 319 -13.61 -4.41 -27.51
N SER A 320 -14.03 -5.08 -26.45
CA SER A 320 -15.27 -5.83 -26.35
C SER A 320 -16.09 -5.30 -25.17
N VAL A 321 -17.22 -4.67 -25.47
CA VAL A 321 -18.21 -4.25 -24.46
C VAL A 321 -19.22 -5.37 -24.31
N MET A 322 -19.39 -5.88 -23.10
CA MET A 322 -20.04 -7.19 -22.89
C MET A 322 -21.51 -7.12 -22.47
N ASP A 323 -21.98 -5.98 -21.98
CA ASP A 323 -23.31 -5.84 -21.36
C ASP A 323 -24.00 -4.50 -21.65
N PHE A 324 -23.66 -3.85 -22.76
CA PHE A 324 -24.22 -2.55 -23.16
C PHE A 324 -25.76 -2.51 -23.13
N GLN A 325 -26.34 -1.51 -22.48
CA GLN A 325 -27.78 -1.29 -22.36
C GLN A 325 -28.22 -0.05 -23.14
N ASP A 326 -28.91 -0.27 -24.27
CA ASP A 326 -29.50 0.80 -25.10
C ASP A 326 -30.39 1.76 -24.29
N GLY A 327 -30.18 3.07 -24.50
CA GLY A 327 -30.88 4.14 -23.81
C GLY A 327 -30.48 4.36 -22.35
N THR A 328 -29.52 3.59 -21.82
CA THR A 328 -28.99 3.72 -20.46
C THR A 328 -27.50 4.04 -20.50
N ASP A 329 -26.73 3.20 -21.17
CA ASP A 329 -25.27 3.34 -21.28
C ASP A 329 -24.88 4.26 -22.43
N LEU A 330 -23.65 4.78 -22.36
CA LEU A 330 -23.07 5.64 -23.38
C LEU A 330 -21.70 5.16 -23.84
N LEU A 331 -21.49 5.27 -25.15
CA LEU A 331 -20.19 5.15 -25.78
C LEU A 331 -19.59 6.54 -25.94
N VAL A 332 -18.51 6.83 -25.22
CA VAL A 332 -17.85 8.14 -25.23
C VAL A 332 -16.65 8.08 -26.15
N LEU A 333 -16.60 8.96 -27.16
CA LEU A 333 -15.50 9.07 -28.10
C LEU A 333 -14.80 10.41 -27.91
N GLU A 334 -13.60 10.38 -27.35
CA GLU A 334 -12.82 11.56 -26.98
C GLU A 334 -11.55 11.69 -27.82
N ASN A 335 -11.30 12.88 -28.39
CA ASN A 335 -10.05 13.19 -29.10
C ASN A 335 -9.69 12.25 -30.28
N LEU A 336 -10.66 11.47 -30.78
CA LEU A 336 -10.49 10.54 -31.90
C LEU A 336 -10.74 11.16 -33.27
N GLY A 337 -11.25 12.40 -33.31
CA GLY A 337 -11.67 13.04 -34.57
C GLY A 337 -12.94 12.46 -35.20
N ILE A 338 -13.59 11.49 -34.53
CA ILE A 338 -14.94 11.02 -34.82
C ILE A 338 -15.93 12.01 -34.16
N LYS A 339 -16.92 12.50 -34.93
CA LYS A 339 -17.76 13.63 -34.49
C LYS A 339 -19.26 13.39 -34.56
N GLN A 340 -19.69 12.28 -35.16
CA GLN A 340 -21.10 11.98 -35.36
C GLN A 340 -21.33 10.50 -35.67
N TYR A 341 -22.51 10.01 -35.27
CA TYR A 341 -23.06 8.75 -35.75
C TYR A 341 -23.61 8.91 -37.17
N SER A 342 -23.38 7.93 -38.03
CA SER A 342 -23.77 7.94 -39.44
C SER A 342 -24.15 6.55 -39.90
N SER A 343 -25.00 6.41 -40.92
CA SER A 343 -25.29 5.12 -41.55
C SER A 343 -24.25 4.71 -42.62
N SER A 344 -23.16 5.47 -42.72
CA SER A 344 -22.09 5.26 -43.71
C SER A 344 -20.73 5.46 -43.07
N GLY A 345 -19.75 4.63 -43.41
CA GLY A 345 -18.38 4.67 -42.88
C GLY A 345 -17.51 5.79 -43.46
N ALA A 346 -18.01 7.03 -43.44
CA ALA A 346 -17.24 8.21 -43.87
C ALA A 346 -16.22 8.63 -42.80
N ALA A 347 -15.17 9.34 -43.21
CA ALA A 347 -14.20 9.91 -42.27
C ALA A 347 -14.88 10.87 -41.27
N GLY A 348 -14.50 10.77 -40.00
CA GLY A 348 -15.09 11.51 -38.88
C GLY A 348 -16.44 10.96 -38.39
N THR A 349 -16.80 9.72 -38.74
CA THR A 349 -18.09 9.12 -38.37
C THR A 349 -17.93 7.72 -37.78
N ILE A 350 -18.93 7.29 -37.00
CA ILE A 350 -19.09 5.93 -36.48
C ILE A 350 -20.44 5.35 -36.89
N PHE A 351 -20.48 4.04 -37.15
CA PHE A 351 -21.70 3.32 -37.52
C PHE A 351 -21.71 1.91 -36.92
N ALA A 352 -22.90 1.37 -36.69
CA ALA A 352 -23.13 0.00 -36.23
C ALA A 352 -23.47 -0.95 -37.39
N TYR A 353 -23.08 -2.22 -37.31
CA TYR A 353 -23.52 -3.29 -38.19
C TYR A 353 -23.54 -4.63 -37.47
N ASP A 354 -24.50 -5.48 -37.81
CA ASP A 354 -24.57 -6.84 -37.28
C ASP A 354 -23.53 -7.72 -37.98
N ASP A 355 -22.80 -8.51 -37.21
CA ASP A 355 -21.88 -9.50 -37.75
C ASP A 355 -22.60 -10.85 -38.04
N ALA A 356 -21.85 -11.86 -38.45
CA ALA A 356 -22.42 -13.16 -38.76
C ALA A 356 -22.72 -14.02 -37.52
N SER A 357 -22.18 -13.63 -36.35
CA SER A 357 -22.38 -14.26 -35.03
C SER A 357 -23.73 -13.87 -34.43
N GLY A 358 -24.25 -12.70 -34.81
CA GLY A 358 -25.39 -12.05 -34.17
C GLY A 358 -25.00 -10.88 -33.27
N ASP A 359 -23.70 -10.59 -33.18
CA ASP A 359 -23.16 -9.52 -32.34
C ASP A 359 -23.16 -8.20 -33.11
N VAL A 360 -23.11 -7.09 -32.37
CA VAL A 360 -23.03 -5.77 -32.99
C VAL A 360 -21.58 -5.30 -33.05
N MET A 361 -21.16 -4.86 -34.22
CA MET A 361 -19.86 -4.25 -34.43
C MET A 361 -20.04 -2.75 -34.65
N LEU A 362 -19.26 -1.95 -33.94
CA LEU A 362 -19.15 -0.52 -34.18
C LEU A 362 -17.84 -0.22 -34.90
N LYS A 363 -17.93 0.58 -35.95
CA LYS A 363 -16.75 0.98 -36.73
C LYS A 363 -16.70 2.48 -36.92
N GLY A 364 -15.69 3.09 -36.33
CA GLY A 364 -15.41 4.52 -36.43
C GLY A 364 -14.25 4.79 -37.38
N TYR A 365 -14.25 5.95 -38.02
CA TYR A 365 -13.10 6.45 -38.79
C TYR A 365 -12.71 7.83 -38.31
N ASP A 366 -11.45 8.03 -37.95
CA ASP A 366 -10.92 9.35 -37.64
C ASP A 366 -10.90 10.27 -38.89
N SER A 367 -10.46 11.52 -38.70
CA SER A 367 -10.36 12.49 -39.80
C SER A 367 -9.34 12.14 -40.89
N THR A 368 -8.44 11.19 -40.62
CA THR A 368 -7.38 10.72 -41.53
C THR A 368 -7.67 9.35 -42.13
N GLY A 369 -8.72 8.66 -41.66
CA GLY A 369 -9.18 7.35 -42.11
C GLY A 369 -8.70 6.16 -41.25
N ASN A 370 -8.05 6.38 -40.11
CA ASN A 370 -7.75 5.29 -39.17
C ASN A 370 -9.03 4.80 -38.51
N ALA A 371 -9.12 3.50 -38.28
CA ALA A 371 -10.35 2.87 -37.83
C ALA A 371 -10.32 2.58 -36.33
N LEU A 372 -11.39 2.96 -35.64
CA LEU A 372 -11.78 2.42 -34.34
C LEU A 372 -12.69 1.23 -34.59
N SER A 373 -12.50 0.12 -33.88
CA SER A 373 -13.37 -1.05 -33.94
C SER A 373 -13.74 -1.48 -32.54
N ILE A 374 -15.04 -1.56 -32.25
CA ILE A 374 -15.57 -2.02 -30.97
C ILE A 374 -16.50 -3.20 -31.26
N HIS A 375 -16.32 -4.29 -30.54
CA HIS A 375 -17.26 -5.40 -30.48
C HIS A 375 -18.21 -5.15 -29.32
N VAL A 376 -19.51 -5.24 -29.56
CA VAL A 376 -20.53 -5.24 -28.51
C VAL A 376 -21.11 -6.64 -28.48
N ASP A 377 -20.72 -7.41 -27.47
CA ASP A 377 -21.23 -8.77 -27.27
C ASP A 377 -22.71 -8.68 -26.87
N ASP A 378 -23.50 -9.58 -27.46
CA ASP A 378 -24.91 -9.72 -27.11
C ASP A 378 -25.27 -11.20 -27.00
N PRO A 379 -24.88 -11.84 -25.89
CA PRO A 379 -25.14 -13.26 -25.68
C PRO A 379 -26.65 -13.56 -25.59
N THR A 380 -27.48 -12.53 -25.40
CA THR A 380 -28.94 -12.65 -25.27
C THR A 380 -29.70 -12.45 -26.60
N ASN A 381 -29.03 -12.02 -27.67
CA ASN A 381 -29.63 -11.62 -28.95
C ASN A 381 -30.77 -10.59 -28.80
N THR A 382 -30.58 -9.60 -27.92
CA THR A 382 -31.52 -8.50 -27.69
C THR A 382 -31.09 -7.17 -28.33
N LEU A 383 -29.81 -7.02 -28.65
CA LEU A 383 -29.21 -5.92 -29.38
C LEU A 383 -29.12 -6.23 -30.87
N ALA A 384 -29.12 -5.15 -31.65
CA ALA A 384 -28.92 -5.16 -33.09
C ALA A 384 -28.42 -3.79 -33.50
N ALA A 385 -27.77 -3.68 -34.64
CA ALA A 385 -27.26 -2.42 -35.18
C ALA A 385 -28.35 -1.33 -35.31
N SER A 386 -29.62 -1.72 -35.45
CA SER A 386 -30.76 -0.79 -35.49
C SER A 386 -31.10 -0.12 -34.16
N HIS A 387 -30.60 -0.63 -33.04
CA HIS A 387 -30.79 -0.03 -31.72
C HIS A 387 -29.84 1.15 -31.50
N PHE A 388 -28.68 1.17 -32.17
CA PHE A 388 -27.72 2.27 -32.07
C PHE A 388 -28.15 3.50 -32.88
N SER A 389 -28.11 4.65 -32.22
CA SER A 389 -28.49 5.97 -32.71
C SER A 389 -27.46 7.02 -32.27
N SER A 390 -27.66 8.29 -32.63
CA SER A 390 -26.78 9.36 -32.13
C SER A 390 -26.93 9.65 -30.63
N ALA A 391 -27.94 9.10 -29.96
CA ALA A 391 -28.16 9.32 -28.52
C ALA A 391 -27.23 8.47 -27.65
N ASP A 392 -26.75 7.35 -28.19
CA ASP A 392 -25.89 6.37 -27.50
C ASP A 392 -24.42 6.78 -27.50
N PHE A 393 -24.09 7.89 -28.18
CA PHE A 393 -22.73 8.37 -28.33
C PHE A 393 -22.57 9.77 -27.77
N LEU A 394 -21.51 9.96 -26.99
CA LEU A 394 -20.99 11.27 -26.65
C LEU A 394 -19.71 11.53 -27.46
N PHE A 395 -19.71 12.61 -28.25
CA PHE A 395 -18.53 13.03 -29.03
C PHE A 395 -17.91 14.24 -28.35
N ALA A 396 -16.65 14.14 -27.92
CA ALA A 396 -15.94 15.17 -27.17
C ALA A 396 -14.56 15.52 -27.76
#